data_AF-A0A818ZEN7-F1
#
_entry.id   AF-A0A818ZEN7-F1
#
_cell.length_a   1.000
_cell.length_b   1.000
_cell.length_c   1.000
_cell.angle_alpha   90.00
_cell.angle_beta   90.00
_cell.angle_gamma   90.00
#
_symmetry.space_group_name_H-M   'P 1'
#
loop_
_entity.id
_entity.type
_entity.pdbx_description
1 polymer ?
#
loop_
_entity_poly.entity_id
_entity_poly.type
_entity_poly.pdbx_seq_one_letter_code
_entity_poly.pdbx_strand_id
1 'polypeptide(L)'
;MWRKDDINPKNTCWFASDNASTFTGVHNGVIEKLRQKLDAEWIGSSPCAAHTFSLVGSQAAYTLTDDNKLGSISPSVSKLESCISKIYSYFSRSSSRQAKLKNWQRFLEQPELQFKRLFDIQWLCIRDSIKPIIENIQPNSQALFIVLEEISLDWTCSNTDREIASELRKQLLRDC
;
A
#
# COMPACT_ATOMS: atom_id res chain seq x y z
N MET A 1 9.70 17.59 34.27
CA MET A 1 8.26 17.96 34.33
C MET A 1 7.96 18.74 33.06
N TRP A 2 6.99 18.31 32.26
CA TRP A 2 6.57 19.03 31.05
C TRP A 2 6.11 20.43 31.47
N ARG A 3 6.89 21.46 31.11
CA ARG A 3 6.57 22.87 31.37
C ARG A 3 6.51 23.63 30.05
N LYS A 4 5.85 23.01 29.08
CA LYS A 4 5.39 23.74 27.91
C LYS A 4 3.91 23.95 28.15
N ASP A 5 3.50 25.22 28.22
CA ASP A 5 2.11 25.66 28.22
C ASP A 5 1.29 25.45 29.54
N ASP A 6 1.95 25.35 30.70
CA ASP A 6 1.30 25.23 32.04
C ASP A 6 0.25 24.10 32.17
N ILE A 7 0.31 23.10 31.29
CA ILE A 7 -0.56 21.93 31.36
C ILE A 7 -0.16 21.10 32.58
N ASN A 8 -1.10 20.91 33.52
CA ASN A 8 -0.95 19.95 34.61
C ASN A 8 -1.30 18.54 34.10
N PRO A 9 -0.31 17.65 33.91
CA PRO A 9 -0.58 16.30 33.40
C PRO A 9 -1.38 15.44 34.38
N LYS A 10 -1.50 15.83 35.66
CA LYS A 10 -2.41 15.20 36.63
C LYS A 10 -3.89 15.53 36.38
N ASN A 11 -4.20 16.36 35.39
CA ASN A 11 -5.57 16.63 34.96
C ASN A 11 -5.89 15.97 33.59
N THR A 12 -4.96 15.20 33.01
CA THR A 12 -5.13 14.53 31.71
C THR A 12 -5.80 13.17 31.84
N CYS A 13 -7.09 13.06 31.47
CA CYS A 13 -7.88 11.83 31.61
C CYS A 13 -7.57 10.73 30.59
N TRP A 14 -7.04 11.08 29.41
CA TRP A 14 -6.83 10.13 28.32
C TRP A 14 -5.56 10.41 27.52
N PHE A 15 -4.84 9.36 27.19
CA PHE A 15 -3.70 9.37 26.29
C PHE A 15 -4.05 8.59 25.02
N ALA A 16 -4.14 9.29 23.89
CA ALA A 16 -4.36 8.67 22.59
C ALA A 16 -3.03 8.49 21.86
N SER A 17 -2.71 7.26 21.47
CA SER A 17 -1.50 6.95 20.71
C SER A 17 -1.76 5.83 19.70
N ASP A 18 -0.78 5.57 18.84
CA ASP A 18 -0.77 4.31 18.13
C ASP A 18 -0.54 3.13 19.09
N ASN A 19 -0.80 1.91 18.59
CA ASN A 19 -0.62 0.70 19.40
C ASN A 19 0.82 0.19 19.35
N ALA A 20 1.79 1.04 18.99
CA ALA A 20 3.18 0.62 19.02
C ALA A 20 3.56 0.25 20.45
N SER A 21 4.32 -0.84 20.60
CA SER A 21 4.75 -1.37 21.90
C SER A 21 5.53 -0.35 22.72
N THR A 22 6.15 0.65 22.06
CA THR A 22 6.79 1.79 22.71
C THR A 22 5.82 2.62 23.56
N PHE A 23 4.56 2.78 23.12
CA PHE A 23 3.54 3.52 23.86
C PHE A 23 2.73 2.61 24.79
N THR A 24 2.29 1.46 24.28
CA THR A 24 1.31 0.57 24.93
C THR A 24 1.92 -0.61 25.69
N GLY A 25 3.24 -0.74 25.71
CA GLY A 25 3.93 -1.87 26.36
C GLY A 25 3.60 -1.97 27.85
N VAL A 26 3.18 -3.16 28.28
CA VAL A 26 2.65 -3.44 29.63
C VAL A 26 3.63 -3.05 30.76
N HIS A 27 4.94 -3.19 30.54
CA HIS A 27 5.95 -2.91 31.57
C HIS A 27 6.79 -1.67 31.31
N ASN A 28 6.95 -1.28 30.04
CA ASN A 28 7.93 -0.29 29.62
C ASN A 28 7.38 0.77 28.66
N GLY A 29 6.09 0.70 28.36
CA GLY A 29 5.39 1.66 27.53
C GLY A 29 5.43 3.06 28.12
N VAL A 30 5.39 4.07 27.25
CA VAL A 30 5.33 5.48 27.66
C VAL A 30 4.13 5.74 28.58
N ILE A 31 2.97 5.14 28.29
CA ILE A 31 1.76 5.30 29.10
C ILE A 31 1.98 4.76 30.51
N GLU A 32 2.55 3.55 30.62
CA GLU A 32 2.82 2.92 31.91
C GLU A 32 3.83 3.72 32.74
N LYS A 33 4.90 4.20 32.09
CA LYS A 33 5.88 5.09 32.73
C LYS A 33 5.28 6.42 33.16
N LEU A 34 4.29 6.94 32.44
CA LEU A 34 3.58 8.16 32.81
C LEU A 34 2.70 7.92 34.04
N ARG A 35 1.94 6.81 34.10
CA ARG A 35 1.15 6.43 35.27
C ARG A 35 2.01 6.35 36.52
N GLN A 36 3.13 5.63 36.43
CA GLN A 36 4.06 5.45 37.55
C GLN A 36 4.72 6.76 38.00
N LYS A 37 5.15 7.61 37.06
CA LYS A 37 5.82 8.89 37.41
C LYS A 37 4.86 9.97 37.92
N LEU A 38 3.60 9.93 37.53
CA LEU A 38 2.61 10.94 37.89
C LEU A 38 1.69 10.52 39.04
N ASP A 39 1.82 9.28 39.51
CA ASP A 39 0.91 8.66 40.48
C ASP A 39 -0.55 8.76 39.99
N ALA A 40 -0.75 8.38 38.72
CA ALA A 40 -1.96 8.67 37.97
C ALA A 40 -2.47 7.41 37.25
N GLU A 41 -2.86 6.39 38.03
CA GLU A 41 -3.41 5.13 37.50
C GLU A 41 -4.68 5.33 36.64
N TRP A 42 -5.41 6.42 36.87
CA TRP A 42 -6.62 6.80 36.15
C TRP A 42 -6.37 7.29 34.71
N ILE A 43 -5.12 7.47 34.27
CA ILE A 43 -4.81 7.81 32.88
C ILE A 43 -5.20 6.63 31.98
N GLY A 44 -6.33 6.78 31.29
CA GLY A 44 -6.79 5.83 30.28
C GLY A 44 -5.96 5.92 29.00
N SER A 45 -5.85 4.83 28.26
CA SER A 45 -5.24 4.81 26.93
C SER A 45 -6.29 4.52 25.86
N SER A 46 -6.33 5.34 24.82
CA SER A 46 -7.19 5.10 23.66
C SER A 46 -6.33 4.77 22.43
N PRO A 47 -6.55 3.63 21.78
CA PRO A 47 -5.82 3.29 20.57
C PRO A 47 -6.24 4.20 19.42
N CYS A 48 -5.29 4.62 18.58
CA CYS A 48 -5.59 5.37 17.37
C CYS A 48 -6.53 4.55 16.47
N ALA A 49 -7.71 5.09 16.17
CA ALA A 49 -8.70 4.43 15.33
C ALA A 49 -8.13 4.05 13.96
N ALA A 50 -7.35 4.94 13.32
CA ALA A 50 -6.71 4.66 12.05
C ALA A 50 -5.76 3.45 12.13
N HIS A 51 -4.92 3.39 13.18
CA HIS A 51 -4.03 2.25 13.39
C HIS A 51 -4.81 0.95 13.61
N THR A 52 -5.85 0.99 14.44
CA THR A 52 -6.72 -0.15 14.70
C THR A 52 -7.37 -0.67 13.42
N PHE A 53 -7.89 0.22 12.57
CA PHE A 53 -8.44 -0.18 11.26
C PHE A 53 -7.40 -0.80 10.33
N SER A 54 -6.17 -0.27 10.31
CA SER A 54 -5.07 -0.88 9.57
C SER A 54 -4.77 -2.30 10.06
N LEU A 55 -4.71 -2.49 11.37
CA LEU A 55 -4.45 -3.80 11.97
C LEU A 55 -5.56 -4.79 11.63
N VAL A 56 -6.83 -4.36 11.66
CA VAL A 56 -7.96 -5.20 11.23
C VAL A 56 -7.79 -5.62 9.77
N GLY A 57 -7.44 -4.70 8.88
CA GLY A 57 -7.17 -5.00 7.47
C GLY A 57 -6.01 -5.99 7.28
N SER A 58 -4.89 -5.76 7.97
CA SER A 58 -3.74 -6.68 7.95
C SER A 58 -4.08 -8.05 8.51
N GLN A 59 -4.89 -8.13 9.57
CA GLN A 59 -5.30 -9.39 10.19
C GLN A 59 -6.29 -10.16 9.29
N ALA A 60 -7.18 -9.46 8.59
CA ALA A 60 -8.12 -10.07 7.65
C ALA A 60 -7.42 -10.71 6.44
N ALA A 61 -6.16 -10.36 6.17
CA ALA A 61 -5.37 -10.98 5.12
C ALA A 61 -4.91 -12.40 5.46
N TYR A 62 -5.01 -12.84 6.71
CA TYR A 62 -4.56 -14.16 7.13
C TYR A 62 -5.61 -15.24 6.89
N THR A 63 -5.15 -16.45 6.60
CA THR A 63 -5.97 -17.65 6.59
C THR A 63 -6.26 -18.11 8.01
N LEU A 64 -7.42 -18.73 8.21
CA LEU A 64 -7.69 -19.47 9.43
C LEU A 64 -7.17 -20.90 9.28
N THR A 65 -6.54 -21.41 10.32
CA THR A 65 -6.27 -22.85 10.45
C THR A 65 -7.52 -23.59 10.93
N ASP A 66 -7.51 -24.93 10.86
CA ASP A 66 -8.62 -25.77 11.33
C ASP A 66 -8.99 -25.53 12.82
N ASP A 67 -8.05 -24.99 13.61
CA ASP A 67 -8.22 -24.61 15.01
C ASP A 67 -8.76 -23.18 15.21
N ASN A 68 -9.24 -22.49 14.16
CA ASN A 68 -9.59 -21.06 14.17
C ASN A 68 -8.45 -20.13 14.61
N LYS A 69 -7.20 -20.56 14.47
CA LYS A 69 -6.04 -19.70 14.74
C LYS A 69 -5.63 -18.97 13.46
N LEU A 70 -5.03 -17.82 13.65
CA LEU A 70 -4.45 -17.06 12.55
C LEU A 70 -3.25 -17.85 11.98
N GLY A 71 -3.36 -18.24 10.72
CA GLY A 71 -2.35 -19.02 10.00
C GLY A 71 -1.33 -18.13 9.29
N SER A 72 -1.17 -18.33 7.99
CA SER A 72 -0.32 -17.51 7.13
C SER A 72 -1.14 -16.47 6.38
N ILE A 73 -0.48 -15.44 5.84
CA ILE A 73 -1.14 -14.51 4.91
C ILE A 73 -1.67 -15.30 3.71
N SER A 74 -2.91 -15.02 3.32
CA SER A 74 -3.57 -15.60 2.16
C SER A 74 -2.66 -15.49 0.93
N PRO A 75 -2.44 -16.59 0.18
CA PRO A 75 -1.58 -16.58 -1.00
C PRO A 75 -1.97 -15.50 -2.01
N SER A 76 -3.27 -15.24 -2.18
CA SER A 76 -3.78 -14.21 -3.08
C SER A 76 -3.41 -12.81 -2.63
N VAL A 77 -3.48 -12.53 -1.33
CA VAL A 77 -3.11 -11.22 -0.77
C VAL A 77 -1.59 -11.02 -0.85
N SER A 78 -0.80 -12.05 -0.53
CA SER A 78 0.66 -12.00 -0.64
C SER A 78 1.10 -11.76 -2.10
N LYS A 79 0.45 -12.42 -3.07
CA LYS A 79 0.71 -12.20 -4.50
C LYS A 79 0.37 -10.77 -4.91
N LEU A 80 -0.76 -10.24 -4.45
CA LEU A 80 -1.17 -8.85 -4.71
C LEU A 80 -0.16 -7.84 -4.15
N GLU A 81 0.24 -7.98 -2.89
CA GLU A 81 1.25 -7.12 -2.25
C GLU A 81 2.59 -7.15 -2.98
N SER A 82 3.02 -8.33 -3.44
CA SER A 82 4.23 -8.50 -4.24
C SER A 82 4.15 -7.76 -5.57
N CYS A 83 3.02 -7.88 -6.28
CA CYS A 83 2.80 -7.18 -7.55
C CYS A 83 2.82 -5.66 -7.37
N ILE A 84 2.09 -5.14 -6.37
CA ILE A 84 2.05 -3.71 -6.05
C ILE A 84 3.46 -3.21 -5.72
N SER A 85 4.20 -3.95 -4.90
CA SER A 85 5.58 -3.60 -4.52
C SER A 85 6.53 -3.54 -5.71
N LYS A 86 6.39 -4.46 -6.66
CA LYS A 86 7.19 -4.48 -7.90
C LYS A 86 6.85 -3.30 -8.82
N ILE A 87 5.57 -3.03 -9.04
CA ILE A 87 5.10 -1.89 -9.85
C ILE A 87 5.63 -0.58 -9.26
N TYR A 88 5.43 -0.39 -7.95
CA TYR A 88 5.96 0.78 -7.26
C TYR A 88 7.49 0.87 -7.42
N SER A 89 8.23 -0.21 -7.13
CA SER A 89 9.70 -0.22 -7.21
C SER A 89 10.21 0.09 -8.62
N TYR A 90 9.46 -0.29 -9.65
CA TYR A 90 9.78 0.04 -11.03
C TYR A 90 9.68 1.55 -11.27
N PHE A 91 8.56 2.19 -10.92
CA PHE A 91 8.38 3.62 -11.17
C PHE A 91 9.15 4.51 -10.18
N SER A 92 9.27 4.13 -8.91
CA SER A 92 9.89 4.97 -7.87
C SER A 92 11.39 5.18 -8.08
N ARG A 93 12.07 4.25 -8.75
CA ARG A 93 13.53 4.25 -8.92
C ARG A 93 14.02 5.04 -10.14
N SER A 94 13.14 5.73 -10.88
CA SER A 94 13.55 6.46 -12.07
C SER A 94 12.61 7.61 -12.41
N SER A 95 13.17 8.82 -12.42
CA SER A 95 12.50 10.02 -12.91
C SER A 95 12.07 9.89 -14.37
N SER A 96 12.86 9.23 -15.22
CA SER A 96 12.49 8.97 -16.62
C SER A 96 11.25 8.08 -16.74
N ARG A 97 11.16 7.00 -15.94
CA ARG A 97 9.98 6.12 -15.93
C ARG A 97 8.73 6.84 -15.39
N GLN A 98 8.89 7.71 -14.39
CA GLN A 98 7.80 8.56 -13.89
C GLN A 98 7.33 9.56 -14.94
N ALA A 99 8.25 10.20 -15.65
CA ALA A 99 7.91 11.12 -16.73
C ALA A 99 7.16 10.41 -17.88
N LYS A 100 7.61 9.20 -18.26
CA LYS A 100 6.90 8.38 -19.24
C LYS A 100 5.48 8.05 -18.78
N LEU A 101 5.30 7.56 -17.56
CA LEU A 101 3.99 7.27 -17.00
C LEU A 101 3.06 8.50 -17.04
N LYS A 102 3.57 9.66 -16.63
CA LYS A 102 2.83 10.92 -16.65
C LYS A 102 2.41 11.32 -18.07
N ASN A 103 3.28 11.10 -19.06
CA ASN A 103 2.95 11.35 -20.46
C ASN A 103 1.85 10.40 -20.96
N TRP A 104 1.92 9.11 -20.61
CA TRP A 104 0.87 8.14 -20.93
C TRP A 104 -0.46 8.50 -20.27
N GLN A 105 -0.45 8.86 -18.98
CA GLN A 105 -1.65 9.31 -18.27
C GLN A 105 -2.29 10.53 -18.94
N ARG A 106 -1.49 11.52 -19.33
CA ARG A 106 -1.98 12.69 -20.08
C ARG A 106 -2.56 12.33 -21.44
N PHE A 107 -1.88 11.46 -22.19
CA PHE A 107 -2.32 11.03 -23.51
C PHE A 107 -3.67 10.28 -23.44
N LEU A 108 -3.85 9.47 -22.39
CA LEU A 108 -5.07 8.67 -22.16
C LEU A 108 -6.14 9.42 -21.35
N GLU A 109 -5.97 10.72 -21.12
CA GLU A 109 -6.84 11.58 -20.29
C GLU A 109 -7.12 11.00 -18.88
N GLN A 110 -6.17 10.27 -18.34
CA GLN A 110 -6.24 9.67 -17.00
C GLN A 110 -5.73 10.65 -15.93
N PRO A 111 -6.25 10.57 -14.69
CA PRO A 111 -5.70 11.32 -13.56
C PRO A 111 -4.21 11.03 -13.36
N GLU A 112 -3.43 12.06 -13.06
CA GLU A 112 -2.02 11.88 -12.70
C GLU A 112 -1.95 11.18 -11.33
N LEU A 113 -1.56 9.91 -11.35
CA LEU A 113 -1.51 9.09 -10.14
C LEU A 113 -0.07 8.89 -9.71
N GLN A 114 0.22 9.29 -8.47
CA GLN A 114 1.50 9.03 -7.84
C GLN A 114 1.48 7.64 -7.18
N PHE A 115 2.27 6.71 -7.71
CA PHE A 115 2.53 5.46 -7.03
C PHE A 115 3.28 5.75 -5.72
N LYS A 116 2.67 5.41 -4.59
CA LYS A 116 3.25 5.51 -3.25
C LYS A 116 3.64 4.14 -2.75
N ARG A 117 4.66 4.08 -1.88
CA ARG A 117 5.15 2.81 -1.35
C ARG A 117 4.23 2.36 -0.23
N LEU A 118 3.85 1.08 -0.18
CA LEU A 118 2.97 0.52 0.85
C LEU A 118 3.37 0.90 2.29
N PHE A 119 4.66 1.05 2.59
CA PHE A 119 5.13 1.43 3.94
C PHE A 119 5.21 2.94 4.19
N ASP A 120 5.26 3.76 3.14
CA ASP A 120 5.35 5.23 3.27
C ASP A 120 3.97 5.85 3.52
N ILE A 121 2.92 5.02 3.53
CA ILE A 121 1.55 5.46 3.64
C ILE A 121 0.94 4.93 4.93
N GLN A 122 0.65 5.86 5.83
CA GLN A 122 0.00 5.59 7.11
C GLN A 122 -1.29 4.77 6.89
N TRP A 123 -1.53 3.88 7.86
CA TRP A 123 -2.66 2.99 8.18
C TRP A 123 -3.96 2.90 7.33
N LEU A 124 -4.32 3.89 6.51
CA LEU A 124 -5.55 3.91 5.69
C LEU A 124 -5.31 3.94 4.17
N CYS A 125 -4.06 3.86 3.71
CA CYS A 125 -3.71 4.22 2.34
C CYS A 125 -3.34 3.04 1.41
N ILE A 126 -3.61 1.80 1.81
CA ILE A 126 -3.53 0.64 0.90
C ILE A 126 -4.47 0.87 -0.30
N ARG A 127 -5.68 1.38 -0.04
CA ARG A 127 -6.63 1.81 -1.08
C ARG A 127 -5.99 2.80 -2.05
N ASP A 128 -5.24 3.78 -1.55
CA ASP A 128 -4.59 4.80 -2.37
C ASP A 128 -3.39 4.26 -3.18
N SER A 129 -2.81 3.12 -2.78
CA SER A 129 -1.79 2.40 -3.58
C SER A 129 -2.41 1.55 -4.68
N ILE A 130 -3.55 0.93 -4.37
CA ILE A 130 -4.23 -0.02 -5.26
C ILE A 130 -5.05 0.71 -6.32
N LYS A 131 -5.75 1.79 -5.93
CA LYS A 131 -6.63 2.57 -6.80
C LYS A 131 -5.93 3.00 -8.11
N PRO A 132 -4.72 3.58 -8.08
CA PRO A 132 -3.98 3.89 -9.30
C PRO A 132 -3.74 2.70 -10.24
N ILE A 133 -3.45 1.52 -9.65
CA ILE A 133 -3.18 0.32 -10.41
C ILE A 133 -4.46 -0.12 -11.10
N ILE A 134 -5.56 -0.24 -10.34
CA ILE A 134 -6.87 -0.64 -10.89
C ILE A 134 -7.32 0.31 -12.00
N GLU A 135 -7.27 1.62 -11.76
CA GLU A 135 -7.70 2.63 -12.74
C GLU A 135 -6.87 2.61 -14.03
N ASN A 136 -5.61 2.14 -13.96
CA ASN A 136 -4.74 2.05 -15.13
C ASN A 136 -4.63 0.64 -15.72
N ILE A 137 -5.22 -0.41 -15.14
CA ILE A 137 -5.12 -1.78 -15.70
C ILE A 137 -5.71 -1.81 -17.11
N GLN A 138 -6.92 -1.30 -17.30
CA GLN A 138 -7.62 -1.36 -18.57
C GLN A 138 -7.01 -0.40 -19.63
N PRO A 139 -6.70 0.87 -19.31
CA PRO A 139 -6.00 1.73 -20.27
C PRO A 139 -4.62 1.19 -20.65
N ASN A 140 -3.86 0.60 -19.72
CA ASN A 140 -2.55 0.02 -20.02
C ASN A 140 -2.66 -1.26 -20.84
N SER A 141 -3.66 -2.12 -20.57
CA SER A 141 -3.86 -3.34 -21.36
C SER A 141 -4.25 -3.00 -22.80
N GLN A 142 -5.10 -1.99 -23.00
CA GLN A 142 -5.47 -1.47 -24.32
C GLN A 142 -4.27 -0.84 -25.05
N ALA A 143 -3.51 0.03 -24.38
CA ALA A 143 -2.31 0.63 -24.97
C ALA A 143 -1.27 -0.44 -25.35
N LEU A 144 -1.04 -1.43 -24.48
CA LEU A 144 -0.14 -2.54 -24.77
C LEU A 144 -0.65 -3.40 -25.93
N PHE A 145 -1.95 -3.66 -26.00
CA PHE A 145 -2.56 -4.39 -27.10
C PHE A 145 -2.31 -3.71 -28.45
N ILE A 146 -2.55 -2.39 -28.53
CA ILE A 146 -2.33 -1.59 -29.74
C ILE A 146 -0.86 -1.62 -30.16
N VAL A 147 0.07 -1.39 -29.22
CA VAL A 147 1.51 -1.43 -29.51
C VAL A 147 1.96 -2.81 -30.02
N LEU A 148 1.45 -3.88 -29.42
CA LEU A 148 1.75 -5.25 -29.87
C LEU A 148 1.15 -5.54 -31.25
N GLU A 149 -0.03 -4.99 -31.56
CA GLU A 149 -0.63 -5.08 -32.88
C GLU A 149 0.20 -4.34 -33.94
N GLU A 150 0.61 -3.10 -33.66
CA GLU A 150 1.48 -2.31 -34.53
C GLU A 150 2.80 -3.04 -34.81
N ILE A 151 3.49 -3.52 -33.77
CA ILE A 151 4.75 -4.28 -33.94
C ILE A 151 4.50 -5.53 -34.78
N SER A 152 3.41 -6.27 -34.53
CA SER A 152 3.12 -7.51 -35.28
C SER A 152 2.89 -7.28 -36.78
N LEU A 153 2.45 -6.08 -37.16
CA LEU A 153 2.14 -5.70 -38.54
C LEU A 153 3.25 -4.88 -39.21
N ASP A 154 4.24 -4.40 -38.46
CA ASP A 154 5.34 -3.58 -38.96
C ASP A 154 6.41 -4.43 -39.67
N TRP A 155 6.44 -4.34 -41.00
CA TRP A 155 7.40 -5.04 -41.86
C TRP A 155 8.85 -4.59 -41.68
N THR A 156 9.09 -3.47 -40.99
CA THR A 156 10.44 -3.00 -40.65
C THR A 156 11.01 -3.70 -39.42
N CYS A 157 10.16 -4.35 -38.61
CA CYS A 157 10.56 -5.13 -37.45
C CYS A 157 11.01 -6.55 -37.85
N SER A 158 11.88 -7.16 -37.03
CA SER A 158 12.37 -8.52 -37.29
C SER A 158 11.23 -9.55 -37.22
N ASN A 159 11.35 -10.66 -37.94
CA ASN A 159 10.34 -11.74 -37.86
C ASN A 159 10.14 -12.23 -36.42
N THR A 160 11.23 -12.35 -35.67
CA THR A 160 11.21 -12.77 -34.26
C THR A 160 10.40 -11.81 -33.39
N ASP A 161 10.60 -10.49 -33.55
CA ASP A 161 9.88 -9.49 -32.75
C ASP A 161 8.38 -9.49 -33.09
N ARG A 162 8.03 -9.67 -34.37
CA ARG A 162 6.64 -9.79 -34.83
C ARG A 162 5.95 -11.03 -34.26
N GLU A 163 6.63 -12.17 -34.23
CA GLU A 163 6.12 -13.41 -33.65
C GLU A 163 5.91 -13.28 -32.14
N ILE A 164 6.88 -12.71 -31.41
CA ILE A 164 6.78 -12.45 -29.98
C ILE A 164 5.61 -11.51 -29.69
N ALA A 165 5.47 -10.42 -30.46
CA ALA A 165 4.38 -9.46 -30.26
C ALA A 165 3.01 -10.11 -30.49
N SER A 166 2.87 -10.94 -31.53
CA SER A 166 1.65 -11.69 -31.83
C SER A 166 1.27 -12.66 -30.71
N GLU A 167 2.25 -13.37 -30.13
CA GLU A 167 2.00 -14.31 -29.05
C GLU A 167 1.59 -13.59 -27.75
N LEU A 168 2.29 -12.52 -27.38
CA LEU A 168 1.93 -11.70 -26.22
C LEU A 168 0.54 -11.07 -26.38
N ARG A 169 0.18 -10.63 -27.58
CA ARG A 169 -1.17 -10.11 -27.88
C ARG A 169 -2.26 -11.16 -27.66
N LYS A 170 -2.03 -12.41 -28.10
CA LYS A 170 -2.96 -13.53 -27.87
C LYS A 170 -3.10 -13.89 -26.40
N GLN A 171 -2.06 -13.72 -25.60
CA GLN A 171 -2.12 -13.96 -24.15
C GLN A 171 -2.99 -12.90 -23.46
N LEU A 172 -2.85 -11.62 -23.83
CA LEU A 172 -3.68 -10.54 -23.29
C LEU A 172 -5.19 -10.72 -23.55
N LEU A 173 -5.56 -11.34 -24.67
CA LEU A 173 -6.97 -11.64 -25.00
C LEU A 173 -7.54 -12.85 -24.26
N ARG A 174 -6.69 -13.76 -23.77
CA ARG A 174 -7.15 -14.96 -23.02
C ARG A 174 -7.44 -14.68 -21.55
N ASP A 175 -6.89 -13.58 -21.03
CA ASP A 175 -7.03 -13.16 -19.63
C ASP A 175 -8.12 -12.08 -19.43
N CYS A 176 -8.90 -11.75 -20.48
CA CYS A 176 -10.09 -10.90 -20.45
C CYS A 176 -11.37 -11.74 -20.48
#